data_AF-A0A3M1FG46-F1
#
_entry.id   AF-A0A3M1FG46-F1
#
_cell.length_a   1.000
_cell.length_b   1.000
_cell.length_c   1.000
_cell.angle_alpha   90.00
_cell.angle_beta   90.00
_cell.angle_gamma   90.00
#
_symmetry.space_group_name_H-M   'P 1'
#
loop_
_entity.id
_entity.type
_entity.pdbx_description
1 polymer ?
#
loop_
_entity_poly.entity_id
_entity_poly.type
_entity_poly.pdbx_seq_one_letter_code
_entity_poly.pdbx_strand_id
1 'polypeptide(L)'
;MNIKKIFSFLIVTSIFLYLAYRLTKTWNQLKYMDFNFNYFYLILAIIIFCIFYVLEGIGYLIFIRFVKSKAPIKAVLKARYVSDLGRYLPGKVWTYLGRIYILKKYNITKTQVLISSTLEMALMILGAITIFFTSLFFWDANLKQFNYLLILILVCMLIIIHPKILNYLIKIGEKILKKEVAKINIKYN
;
A
#
# COMPACT_ATOMS: atom_id res chain seq x y z
N MET A 1 13.27 -16.72 -28.75
CA MET A 1 12.67 -16.32 -27.46
C MET A 1 13.32 -15.01 -27.01
N ASN A 2 12.54 -14.02 -26.57
CA ASN A 2 13.05 -12.66 -26.30
C ASN A 2 14.03 -12.68 -25.10
N ILE A 3 15.20 -12.03 -25.18
CA ILE A 3 16.31 -12.16 -24.20
C ILE A 3 15.86 -11.82 -22.77
N LYS A 4 14.94 -10.83 -22.65
CA LYS A 4 14.30 -10.44 -21.37
C LYS A 4 13.45 -11.56 -20.77
N LYS A 5 12.76 -12.36 -21.60
CA LYS A 5 11.96 -13.50 -21.13
C LYS A 5 12.84 -14.64 -20.64
N ILE A 6 13.96 -14.92 -21.32
CA ILE A 6 14.94 -15.93 -20.90
C ILE A 6 15.54 -15.53 -19.54
N PHE A 7 15.96 -14.28 -19.40
CA PHE A 7 16.53 -13.78 -18.15
C PHE A 7 15.52 -13.79 -17.00
N SER A 8 14.27 -13.34 -17.25
CA SER A 8 13.19 -13.43 -16.26
C SER A 8 12.90 -14.87 -15.85
N PHE A 9 12.90 -15.82 -16.80
CA PHE A 9 12.68 -17.23 -16.51
C PHE A 9 13.81 -17.81 -15.66
N LEU A 10 15.06 -17.53 -16.01
CA LEU A 10 16.23 -17.97 -15.23
C LEU A 10 16.19 -17.46 -13.78
N ILE A 11 15.85 -16.18 -13.58
CA ILE A 11 15.72 -15.60 -12.23
C ILE A 11 14.60 -16.29 -11.45
N VAL A 12 13.40 -16.39 -12.04
CA VAL A 12 12.25 -17.00 -11.37
C VAL A 12 12.56 -18.45 -11.00
N THR A 13 13.10 -19.24 -11.94
CA THR A 13 13.49 -20.63 -11.70
C THR A 13 14.56 -20.74 -10.62
N SER A 14 15.56 -19.85 -10.62
CA SER A 14 16.62 -19.84 -9.59
C SER A 14 16.05 -19.54 -8.20
N ILE A 15 15.11 -18.59 -8.09
CA ILE A 15 14.42 -18.28 -6.83
C ILE A 15 13.65 -19.51 -6.33
N PHE A 16 12.87 -20.16 -7.20
CA PHE A 16 12.09 -21.35 -6.83
C PHE A 16 12.98 -22.53 -6.44
N LEU A 17 14.07 -22.79 -7.18
CA LEU A 17 15.04 -23.83 -6.84
C LEU A 17 15.72 -23.55 -5.50
N TYR A 18 16.11 -22.30 -5.23
CA TYR A 18 16.70 -21.92 -3.96
C TYR A 18 15.70 -22.07 -2.80
N LEU A 19 14.44 -21.64 -2.98
CA LEU A 19 13.40 -21.81 -1.98
C LEU A 19 13.14 -23.30 -1.70
N ALA A 20 13.02 -24.14 -2.73
CA ALA A 20 12.84 -25.59 -2.57
C ALA A 20 14.05 -26.25 -1.86
N TYR A 21 15.28 -25.87 -2.23
CA TYR A 21 16.49 -26.34 -1.57
C TYR A 21 16.55 -25.94 -0.09
N ARG A 22 16.21 -24.68 0.24
CA ARG A 22 16.14 -24.23 1.63
C ARG A 22 15.03 -24.93 2.40
N LEU A 23 13.86 -25.10 1.78
CA LEU A 23 12.72 -25.77 2.40
C LEU A 23 13.07 -27.20 2.76
N THR A 24 13.66 -27.97 1.83
CA THR A 24 14.06 -29.37 2.07
C THR A 24 15.12 -29.50 3.16
N LYS A 25 16.13 -28.62 3.18
CA LYS A 25 17.15 -28.62 4.24
C LYS A 25 16.61 -28.24 5.62
N THR A 26 15.70 -27.28 5.69
CA THR A 26 15.14 -26.79 6.97
C THR A 26 13.90 -27.59 7.41
N TRP A 27 13.34 -28.45 6.55
CA TRP A 27 12.13 -29.22 6.82
C TRP A 27 12.21 -30.04 8.11
N ASN A 28 13.34 -30.72 8.32
CA ASN A 28 13.55 -31.51 9.53
C ASN A 28 13.58 -30.64 10.80
N GLN A 29 14.08 -29.41 10.73
CA GLN A 29 14.10 -28.48 11.87
C GLN A 29 12.70 -28.01 12.25
N LEU A 30 11.79 -27.90 11.27
CA LEU A 30 10.39 -27.52 11.49
C LEU A 30 9.55 -28.68 12.02
N LYS A 31 9.84 -29.91 11.59
CA LYS A 31 9.08 -31.12 11.98
C LYS A 31 9.21 -31.45 13.47
N TYR A 32 10.35 -31.12 14.09
CA TYR A 32 10.62 -31.37 15.51
C TYR A 32 10.51 -30.12 16.38
N MET A 33 10.01 -29.01 15.82
CA MET A 33 9.71 -27.83 16.62
C MET A 33 8.38 -28.04 17.33
N ASP A 34 8.40 -28.07 18.66
CA ASP A 34 7.20 -28.03 19.47
C ASP A 34 6.56 -26.64 19.33
N PHE A 35 5.51 -26.55 18.52
CA PHE A 35 4.76 -25.32 18.32
C PHE A 35 3.99 -24.93 19.59
N ASN A 36 4.65 -24.20 20.48
CA ASN A 36 4.02 -23.63 21.66
C ASN A 36 3.52 -22.22 21.37
N PHE A 37 2.27 -22.10 20.92
CA PHE A 37 1.65 -20.80 20.67
C PHE A 37 1.14 -20.18 21.96
N ASN A 38 1.55 -18.95 22.21
CA ASN A 38 0.88 -18.13 23.21
C ASN A 38 -0.44 -17.59 22.61
N TYR A 39 -1.56 -18.19 23.02
CA TYR A 39 -2.90 -17.84 22.54
C TYR A 39 -3.27 -16.38 22.74
N PHE A 40 -2.76 -15.73 23.80
CA PHE A 40 -3.00 -14.30 24.03
C PHE A 40 -2.41 -13.46 22.89
N TYR A 41 -1.14 -13.69 22.53
CA TYR A 41 -0.52 -12.99 21.40
C TYR A 41 -1.16 -13.33 20.06
N LEU A 42 -1.63 -14.57 19.88
CA LEU A 42 -2.35 -14.98 18.67
C LEU A 42 -3.66 -14.20 18.50
N ILE A 43 -4.48 -14.14 19.56
CA ILE A 43 -5.74 -13.38 19.54
C ILE A 43 -5.47 -11.89 19.32
N LEU A 44 -4.46 -11.33 20.00
CA LEU A 44 -4.08 -9.94 19.84
C LEU A 44 -3.66 -9.63 18.39
N ALA A 45 -2.87 -10.51 17.75
CA ALA A 45 -2.48 -10.35 16.36
C ALA A 45 -3.69 -10.38 15.40
N ILE A 46 -4.66 -11.27 15.64
CA ILE A 46 -5.90 -11.33 14.85
C ILE A 46 -6.71 -10.04 15.00
N ILE A 47 -6.84 -9.52 16.23
CA ILE A 47 -7.56 -8.26 16.48
C ILE A 47 -6.88 -7.10 15.75
N ILE A 48 -5.56 -6.96 15.90
CA ILE A 48 -4.79 -5.90 15.21
C ILE A 48 -4.93 -6.03 13.69
N PHE A 49 -4.89 -7.25 13.16
CA PHE A 49 -5.08 -7.51 11.73
C PHE A 49 -6.48 -7.09 11.26
N CYS A 50 -7.54 -7.42 12.00
CA CYS A 50 -8.90 -6.97 11.69
C CYS A 50 -9.02 -5.44 11.71
N ILE A 51 -8.47 -4.79 12.73
CA ILE A 51 -8.46 -3.32 12.84
C ILE A 51 -7.74 -2.71 11.64
N PHE A 52 -6.59 -3.26 11.24
CA PHE A 52 -5.84 -2.82 10.07
C PHE A 52 -6.71 -2.83 8.81
N TYR A 53 -7.42 -3.93 8.52
CA TYR A 53 -8.29 -3.98 7.34
C TYR A 53 -9.43 -2.97 7.43
N VAL A 54 -10.06 -2.80 8.59
CA VAL A 54 -11.12 -1.79 8.77
C VAL A 54 -10.59 -0.38 8.47
N LEU A 55 -9.43 -0.01 9.02
CA LEU A 55 -8.80 1.28 8.77
C LEU A 55 -8.42 1.47 7.30
N GLU A 56 -7.92 0.41 6.66
CA GLU A 56 -7.55 0.41 5.24
C GLU A 56 -8.78 0.69 4.35
N GLY A 57 -9.90 0.00 4.60
CA GLY A 57 -11.16 0.26 3.89
C GLY A 57 -11.74 1.66 4.13
N ILE A 58 -11.66 2.18 5.37
CA ILE A 58 -12.06 3.56 5.69
C ILE A 58 -11.14 4.56 4.97
N GLY A 59 -9.84 4.32 4.94
CA GLY A 59 -8.87 5.13 4.21
C GLY A 59 -9.23 5.22 2.74
N TYR A 60 -9.49 4.09 2.08
CA TYR A 60 -9.93 4.07 0.69
C TYR A 60 -11.26 4.80 0.47
N LEU A 61 -12.21 4.65 1.41
CA LEU A 61 -13.48 5.39 1.35
C LEU A 61 -13.25 6.91 1.35
N ILE A 62 -12.37 7.42 2.21
CA ILE A 62 -12.02 8.85 2.25
C ILE A 62 -11.46 9.32 0.90
N PHE A 63 -10.54 8.58 0.30
CA PHE A 63 -9.98 8.93 -1.02
C PHE A 63 -11.03 8.96 -2.13
N ILE A 64 -12.03 8.07 -2.08
CA ILE A 64 -13.15 8.07 -3.02
C ILE A 64 -14.13 9.21 -2.74
N ARG A 65 -14.26 9.67 -1.49
CA ARG A 65 -15.07 10.87 -1.18
C ARG A 65 -14.41 12.16 -1.66
N PHE A 66 -13.07 12.24 -1.73
CA PHE A 66 -12.38 13.41 -2.29
C PHE A 66 -12.71 13.69 -3.76
N VAL A 67 -13.11 12.68 -4.53
CA VAL A 67 -13.61 12.85 -5.90
C VAL A 67 -15.12 13.13 -5.96
N LYS A 68 -15.72 13.54 -4.83
CA LYS A 68 -17.16 13.86 -4.66
C LYS A 68 -18.10 12.72 -5.02
N SER A 69 -17.65 11.48 -4.87
CA SER A 69 -18.46 10.30 -5.13
C SER A 69 -19.63 10.19 -4.16
N LYS A 70 -20.81 9.81 -4.67
CA LYS A 70 -21.99 9.41 -3.90
C LYS A 70 -22.15 7.88 -3.79
N ALA A 71 -21.13 7.10 -4.16
CA ALA A 71 -21.18 5.65 -4.09
C ALA A 71 -21.51 5.18 -2.65
N PRO A 72 -22.33 4.13 -2.49
CA PRO A 72 -22.61 3.56 -1.18
C PRO A 72 -21.34 2.94 -0.60
N ILE A 73 -21.18 3.01 0.72
CA ILE A 73 -19.99 2.51 1.44
C ILE A 73 -19.70 1.05 1.06
N LYS A 74 -20.74 0.21 1.01
CA LYS A 74 -20.64 -1.20 0.61
C LYS A 74 -20.01 -1.38 -0.78
N ALA A 75 -20.33 -0.51 -1.74
CA ALA A 75 -19.73 -0.60 -3.08
C ALA A 75 -18.26 -0.20 -3.09
N VAL A 76 -17.88 0.79 -2.30
CA VAL A 76 -16.49 1.24 -2.18
C VAL A 76 -15.64 0.17 -1.48
N LEU A 77 -16.13 -0.40 -0.39
CA LEU A 77 -15.46 -1.50 0.31
C LEU A 77 -15.38 -2.75 -0.57
N LYS A 78 -16.45 -3.09 -1.32
CA LYS A 78 -16.42 -4.18 -2.29
C LYS A 78 -15.37 -3.91 -3.38
N ALA A 79 -15.30 -2.69 -3.90
CA ALA A 79 -14.28 -2.31 -4.86
C ALA A 79 -12.87 -2.49 -4.28
N ARG A 80 -12.64 -2.12 -3.00
CA ARG A 80 -11.33 -2.26 -2.34
C ARG A 80 -10.95 -3.74 -2.19
N TYR A 81 -11.73 -4.50 -1.44
CA TYR A 81 -11.31 -5.85 -1.03
C TYR A 81 -11.42 -6.89 -2.14
N VAL A 82 -12.45 -6.84 -3.00
CA VAL A 82 -12.58 -7.82 -4.08
C VAL A 82 -11.50 -7.62 -5.12
N SER A 83 -11.22 -6.36 -5.48
CA SER A 83 -10.20 -6.08 -6.49
C SER A 83 -8.79 -6.34 -5.97
N ASP A 84 -8.59 -6.22 -4.66
CA ASP A 84 -7.31 -6.53 -4.04
C ASP A 84 -6.86 -7.98 -4.22
N LEU A 85 -7.80 -8.92 -4.40
CA LEU A 85 -7.49 -10.29 -4.79
C LEU A 85 -6.77 -10.37 -6.15
N GLY A 86 -6.97 -9.37 -7.01
CA GLY A 86 -6.27 -9.23 -8.27
C GLY A 86 -4.74 -9.12 -8.12
N ARG A 87 -4.21 -8.76 -6.94
CA ARG A 87 -2.76 -8.72 -6.70
C ARG A 87 -2.11 -10.11 -6.73
N TYR A 88 -2.91 -11.16 -6.50
CA TYR A 88 -2.46 -12.55 -6.55
C TYR A 88 -2.47 -13.12 -7.97
N LEU A 89 -3.06 -12.39 -8.92
CA LEU A 89 -3.08 -12.79 -10.33
C LEU A 89 -1.85 -12.23 -11.08
N PRO A 90 -1.33 -12.97 -12.07
CA PRO A 90 -0.22 -12.51 -12.88
C PRO A 90 -0.63 -11.29 -13.72
N GLY A 91 0.16 -10.22 -13.62
CA GLY A 91 -0.10 -8.92 -14.26
C GLY A 91 -0.66 -7.90 -13.27
N LYS A 92 0.10 -6.85 -12.96
CA LYS A 92 -0.21 -5.85 -11.92
C LYS A 92 -1.47 -4.99 -12.18
N VAL A 93 -2.26 -5.32 -13.20
CA VAL A 93 -3.40 -4.52 -13.69
C VAL A 93 -4.74 -4.93 -13.09
N TRP A 94 -4.88 -6.17 -12.61
CA TRP A 94 -6.16 -6.73 -12.17
C TRP A 94 -6.80 -5.95 -11.02
N THR A 95 -5.98 -5.51 -10.05
CA THR A 95 -6.46 -4.71 -8.91
C THR A 95 -7.10 -3.41 -9.35
N TYR A 96 -6.48 -2.71 -10.30
CA TYR A 96 -7.02 -1.45 -10.80
C TYR A 96 -8.25 -1.68 -11.67
N LEU A 97 -8.22 -2.69 -12.55
CA LEU A 97 -9.34 -3.02 -13.42
C LEU A 97 -10.59 -3.43 -12.62
N GLY A 98 -10.45 -4.23 -11.57
CA GLY A 98 -11.55 -4.60 -10.68
C GLY A 98 -12.20 -3.38 -10.04
N ARG A 99 -11.38 -2.45 -9.51
CA ARG A 99 -11.88 -1.22 -8.88
C ARG A 99 -12.62 -0.35 -9.89
N ILE A 100 -12.02 -0.15 -11.07
CA ILE A 100 -12.64 0.62 -12.16
C ILE A 100 -13.97 0.00 -12.56
N TYR A 101 -14.04 -1.32 -12.74
CA TYR A 101 -15.26 -2.01 -13.16
C TYR A 101 -16.40 -1.86 -12.14
N ILE A 102 -16.10 -2.04 -10.84
CA ILE A 102 -17.10 -1.93 -9.78
C ILE A 102 -17.58 -0.48 -9.63
N LEU A 103 -16.65 0.48 -9.61
CA LEU A 103 -16.94 1.88 -9.33
C LEU A 103 -17.52 2.65 -10.53
N LYS A 104 -17.31 2.16 -11.76
CA LYS A 104 -17.94 2.72 -12.97
C LYS A 104 -19.46 2.75 -12.86
N LYS A 105 -20.07 1.78 -12.16
CA LYS A 105 -21.53 1.72 -11.91
C LYS A 105 -22.06 2.89 -11.06
N TYR A 106 -21.17 3.61 -10.39
CA TYR A 106 -21.51 4.74 -9.51
C TYR A 106 -20.97 6.08 -10.06
N ASN A 107 -20.84 6.19 -11.38
CA ASN A 107 -20.36 7.38 -12.09
C ASN A 107 -18.95 7.84 -11.67
N ILE A 108 -18.13 6.95 -11.10
CA ILE A 108 -16.73 7.24 -10.82
C ILE A 108 -15.92 6.89 -12.07
N THR A 109 -15.24 7.89 -12.62
CA THR A 109 -14.43 7.73 -13.83
C THR A 109 -13.17 6.91 -13.57
N LYS A 110 -12.64 6.28 -14.61
CA LYS A 110 -11.35 5.56 -14.56
C LYS A 110 -10.22 6.44 -13.99
N THR A 111 -10.17 7.69 -14.42
CA THR A 111 -9.14 8.66 -13.97
C THR A 111 -9.23 8.91 -12.47
N GLN A 112 -10.44 9.11 -11.93
CA GLN A 112 -10.66 9.31 -10.49
C GLN A 112 -10.22 8.09 -9.69
N VAL A 113 -10.59 6.87 -10.11
CA VAL A 113 -10.18 5.64 -9.42
C VAL A 113 -8.66 5.49 -9.40
N LEU A 114 -7.99 5.75 -10.52
CA LEU A 114 -6.54 5.67 -10.60
C LEU A 114 -5.88 6.68 -9.67
N ILE A 115 -6.33 7.93 -9.68
CA ILE A 115 -5.72 9.00 -8.87
C ILE A 115 -5.93 8.76 -7.37
N SER A 116 -7.16 8.43 -6.96
CA SER A 116 -7.45 8.06 -5.57
C SER A 116 -6.56 6.89 -5.12
N SER A 117 -6.38 5.87 -5.96
CA SER A 117 -5.55 4.70 -5.63
C SER A 117 -4.04 5.01 -5.65
N THR A 118 -3.56 5.92 -6.51
CA THR A 118 -2.15 6.34 -6.51
C THR A 118 -1.82 7.24 -5.33
N LEU A 119 -2.73 8.13 -4.93
CA LEU A 119 -2.58 8.96 -3.74
C LEU A 119 -2.58 8.11 -2.48
N GLU A 120 -3.48 7.14 -2.40
CA GLU A 120 -3.49 6.14 -1.34
C GLU A 120 -2.12 5.44 -1.23
N MET A 121 -1.59 4.93 -2.34
CA MET A 121 -0.30 4.23 -2.35
C MET A 121 0.87 5.16 -1.98
N ALA A 122 0.88 6.40 -2.47
CA ALA A 122 1.91 7.38 -2.11
C ALA A 122 1.90 7.70 -0.61
N LEU A 123 0.72 7.89 -0.03
CA LEU A 123 0.57 8.15 1.40
C LEU A 123 0.90 6.93 2.26
N MET A 124 0.59 5.70 1.80
CA MET A 124 1.04 4.49 2.46
C MET A 124 2.57 4.37 2.49
N ILE A 125 3.24 4.68 1.37
CA ILE A 125 4.71 4.67 1.30
C ILE A 125 5.30 5.74 2.22
N LEU A 126 4.77 6.97 2.19
CA LEU A 126 5.20 8.05 3.09
C LEU A 126 5.00 7.68 4.56
N GLY A 127 3.86 7.08 4.91
CA GLY A 127 3.60 6.59 6.26
C GLY A 127 4.59 5.51 6.68
N ALA A 128 4.84 4.51 5.82
CA ALA A 128 5.80 3.45 6.09
C ALA A 128 7.23 3.97 6.29
N ILE A 129 7.66 4.93 5.45
CA ILE A 129 8.96 5.59 5.57
C ILE A 129 9.03 6.38 6.88
N THR A 130 7.98 7.12 7.23
CA THR A 130 7.90 7.88 8.47
C THR A 130 8.04 6.95 9.68
N ILE A 131 7.27 5.86 9.72
CA ILE A 131 7.33 4.85 10.80
C ILE A 131 8.74 4.25 10.87
N PHE A 132 9.34 3.87 9.74
CA PHE A 132 10.68 3.33 9.69
C PHE A 132 11.70 4.29 10.30
N PHE A 133 11.73 5.56 9.88
CA PHE A 133 12.64 6.56 10.43
C PHE A 133 12.37 6.86 11.91
N THR A 134 11.11 6.84 12.35
CA THR A 134 10.80 6.96 13.79
C THR A 134 11.31 5.76 14.59
N SER A 135 11.27 4.56 14.02
CA SER A 135 11.73 3.34 14.71
C SER A 135 13.24 3.34 14.96
N LEU A 136 14.02 4.03 14.12
CA LEU A 136 15.47 4.14 14.27
C LEU A 136 15.91 4.84 15.56
N PHE A 137 15.05 5.67 16.15
CA PHE A 137 15.32 6.30 17.46
C PHE A 137 15.31 5.29 18.61
N PHE A 138 14.68 4.14 18.43
CA PHE A 138 14.54 3.08 19.44
C PHE A 138 15.51 1.92 19.22
N TRP A 139 16.35 1.97 18.18
CA TRP A 139 17.38 0.98 17.97
C TRP A 139 18.66 1.36 18.72
N ASP A 140 19.28 0.37 19.36
CA ASP A 140 20.62 0.46 19.99
C ASP A 140 21.77 0.61 18.96
N ALA A 141 21.47 1.12 17.77
CA ALA A 141 22.48 1.48 16.81
C ALA A 141 23.11 2.82 17.23
N ASN A 142 24.42 2.98 17.03
CA ASN A 142 25.17 4.22 17.25
C ASN A 142 24.79 5.32 16.23
N LEU A 143 23.49 5.60 16.08
CA LEU A 143 22.91 6.59 15.17
C LEU A 143 22.79 7.98 15.81
N LYS A 144 23.27 8.16 17.05
CA LYS A 144 23.22 9.44 17.78
C LYS A 144 23.81 10.61 16.97
N GLN A 145 24.82 10.35 16.15
CA GLN A 145 25.43 11.35 15.26
C GLN A 145 24.48 11.84 14.16
N PHE A 146 23.48 11.05 13.77
CA PHE A 146 22.51 11.37 12.73
C PHE A 146 21.17 11.87 13.28
N ASN A 147 21.01 12.06 14.59
CA ASN A 147 19.73 12.46 15.20
C ASN A 147 19.15 13.73 14.57
N TYR A 148 19.97 14.76 14.30
CA TYR A 148 19.51 15.97 13.64
C TYR A 148 19.03 15.73 12.21
N LEU A 149 19.70 14.85 11.46
CA LEU A 149 19.31 14.46 10.11
C LEU A 149 17.99 13.66 10.13
N LEU A 150 17.82 12.75 11.09
CA LEU A 150 16.60 11.97 11.27
C LEU A 150 15.40 12.89 11.60
N ILE A 151 15.59 13.86 12.50
CA ILE A 151 14.56 14.86 12.82
C ILE A 151 14.22 15.69 11.58
N LEU A 152 15.22 16.14 10.82
CA LEU A 152 15.00 16.90 9.59
C LEU A 152 14.18 16.10 8.57
N ILE A 153 14.51 14.82 8.35
CA ILE A 153 13.77 13.92 7.46
C ILE A 153 12.32 13.78 7.92
N LEU A 154 12.09 13.56 9.21
CA LEU A 154 10.73 13.45 9.75
C LEU A 154 9.92 14.73 9.57
N VAL A 155 10.52 15.90 9.82
CA VAL A 155 9.87 17.20 9.59
C VAL A 155 9.53 17.36 8.11
N CYS A 156 10.44 17.01 7.19
CA CYS A 156 10.16 17.03 5.76
C CYS A 156 9.00 16.10 5.37
N MET A 157 8.92 14.90 5.93
CA MET A 157 7.82 13.96 5.66
C MET A 157 6.46 14.50 6.15
N LEU A 158 6.42 15.09 7.36
CA LEU A 158 5.22 15.73 7.89
C LEU A 158 4.76 16.91 7.03
N ILE A 159 5.72 17.71 6.53
CA ILE A 159 5.45 18.80 5.59
C ILE A 159 4.84 18.25 4.28
N ILE A 160 5.37 17.16 3.71
CA ILE A 160 4.84 16.56 2.47
C ILE A 160 3.40 16.06 2.64
N ILE A 161 3.06 15.52 3.82
CA ILE A 161 1.70 15.05 4.14
C ILE A 161 0.71 16.22 4.24
N HIS A 162 1.17 17.45 4.45
CA HIS A 162 0.32 18.62 4.61
C HIS A 162 -0.59 18.82 3.37
N PRO A 163 -1.91 19.03 3.55
CA PRO A 163 -2.89 19.05 2.45
C PRO A 163 -2.61 20.10 1.38
N LYS A 164 -2.02 21.24 1.75
CA LYS A 164 -1.58 22.26 0.77
C LYS A 164 -0.54 21.71 -0.22
N ILE A 165 0.41 20.91 0.28
CA ILE A 165 1.47 20.31 -0.54
C ILE A 165 0.91 19.14 -1.33
N LEU A 166 0.07 18.30 -0.71
CA LEU A 166 -0.61 17.23 -1.43
C LEU A 166 -1.45 17.77 -2.60
N ASN A 167 -2.23 18.83 -2.37
CA ASN A 167 -3.01 19.50 -3.42
C ASN A 167 -2.11 20.11 -4.50
N TYR A 168 -0.95 20.64 -4.14
CA TYR A 168 0.04 21.14 -5.10
C TYR A 168 0.63 20.02 -5.98
N LEU A 169 1.00 18.88 -5.38
CA LEU A 169 1.48 17.70 -6.10
C LEU A 169 0.42 17.12 -7.04
N ILE A 170 -0.84 17.10 -6.59
CA ILE A 170 -1.97 16.69 -7.43
C ILE A 170 -2.09 17.60 -8.66
N LYS A 171 -2.03 18.92 -8.48
CA LYS A 171 -2.08 19.89 -9.61
C LYS A 171 -0.93 19.71 -10.60
N ILE A 172 0.28 19.41 -10.12
CA ILE A 172 1.41 19.07 -11.00
C ILE A 172 1.10 17.81 -11.80
N GLY A 173 0.57 16.77 -11.13
CA GLY A 173 0.12 15.54 -11.78
C GLY A 173 -0.94 15.78 -12.85
N GLU A 174 -1.94 16.63 -12.58
CA GLU A 174 -2.98 17.04 -13.54
C GLU A 174 -2.38 17.69 -14.79
N LYS A 175 -1.42 18.61 -14.60
CA LYS A 175 -0.76 19.33 -15.68
C LYS A 175 0.07 18.40 -16.57
N ILE A 176 0.74 17.42 -15.98
CA ILE A 176 1.53 16.40 -16.70
C ILE A 176 0.60 15.43 -17.45
N LEU A 177 -0.51 15.03 -16.83
CA LEU A 177 -1.45 14.07 -17.40
C LEU A 177 -2.47 14.69 -18.38
N LYS A 178 -2.46 16.02 -18.56
CA LYS A 178 -3.40 16.81 -19.40
C LYS A 178 -4.86 16.42 -19.22
N LYS A 179 -5.26 16.03 -18.02
CA LYS A 179 -6.64 15.69 -17.66
C LYS A 179 -7.01 16.46 -16.40
N GLU A 180 -8.08 17.22 -16.48
CA GLU A 180 -8.64 17.90 -15.32
C GLU A 180 -9.25 16.86 -14.39
N VAL A 181 -8.69 16.75 -13.19
CA VAL A 181 -9.14 15.78 -12.20
C VAL A 181 -10.12 16.51 -11.32
N ALA A 182 -11.31 16.73 -11.90
CA ALA A 182 -12.55 17.14 -11.26
C ALA A 182 -12.39 17.54 -9.77
N LYS A 183 -11.88 18.76 -9.54
CA LYS A 183 -11.83 19.45 -8.24
C LYS A 183 -11.63 18.51 -7.03
N ILE A 184 -10.51 17.77 -6.99
CA ILE A 184 -10.06 17.12 -5.75
C ILE A 184 -9.71 18.25 -4.78
N ASN A 185 -10.68 18.62 -3.93
CA ASN A 185 -10.51 19.63 -2.93
C ASN A 185 -10.29 18.92 -1.60
N ILE A 186 -9.03 18.62 -1.28
CA ILE A 186 -8.66 18.16 0.06
C ILE A 186 -8.75 19.39 0.96
N LYS A 187 -9.96 19.66 1.45
CA LYS A 187 -10.22 20.57 2.56
C LYS A 187 -10.64 19.73 3.75
N TYR A 188 -9.86 19.80 4.82
CA TYR A 188 -10.42 19.62 6.15
C TYR A 188 -11.19 20.91 6.43
N ASN A 189 -12.52 20.82 6.46
CA ASN A 189 -13.29 21.82 7.20
C ASN A 189 -13.05 21.57 8.68
#